data_AF-A0A1B7IUI2-F1
#
_entry.id   AF-A0A1B7IUI2-F1
#
_cell.length_a   1.000
_cell.length_b   1.000
_cell.length_c   1.000
_cell.angle_alpha   90.00
_cell.angle_beta   90.00
_cell.angle_gamma   90.00
#
_symmetry.space_group_name_H-M   'P 1'
#
loop_
_entity.id
_entity.type
_entity.pdbx_description
1 polymer ?
#
loop_
_entity_poly.entity_id
_entity_poly.type
_entity_poly.pdbx_seq_one_letter_code
_entity_poly.pdbx_strand_id
1 'polypeptide(L)' 'MVTNDFIVDIANVDGQLRLNVTDRKTGQISTIDVSGLQNNATNF' A
#
# COMPACT_ATOMS: atom_id res chain seq x y z
N MET A 1 6.52 2.64 4.24
CA MET A 1 5.94 3.30 5.43
C MET A 1 5.93 2.33 6.60
N VAL A 2 6.21 2.79 7.81
CA VAL A 2 6.30 1.92 8.98
C VAL A 2 5.41 2.52 10.06
N THR A 3 4.38 1.78 10.47
CA THR A 3 3.50 2.15 11.59
C THR A 3 3.69 1.18 12.75
N ASN A 4 3.11 1.47 13.91
CA ASN A 4 3.26 0.61 15.07
C ASN A 4 2.75 -0.83 14.81
N ASP A 5 1.63 -0.96 14.09
CA ASP A 5 0.97 -2.24 13.83
C ASP A 5 1.34 -2.84 12.47
N PHE A 6 1.74 -2.01 11.49
CA PHE A 6 1.96 -2.47 10.11
C PHE A 6 3.30 -2.02 9.53
N ILE A 7 3.91 -2.91 8.77
CA ILE A 7 4.95 -2.56 7.79
C ILE A 7 4.26 -2.45 6.45
N VAL A 8 4.38 -1.31 5.80
CA VAL A 8 3.83 -1.11 4.46
C VAL A 8 4.97 -0.88 3.50
N ASP A 9 5.18 -1.83 2.60
CA ASP A 9 6.04 -1.67 1.45
C ASP A 9 5.22 -1.18 0.25
N ILE A 10 5.73 -0.17 -0.45
CA ILE A 10 5.04 0.48 -1.55
C ILE A 10 5.92 0.35 -2.78
N ALA A 11 5.43 -0.36 -3.78
CA ALA A 11 6.12 -0.57 -5.04
C ALA A 11 5.27 0.00 -6.18
N ASN A 12 5.92 0.64 -7.14
CA ASN A 12 5.34 0.85 -8.46
C ASN A 12 5.81 -0.32 -9.33
N VAL A 13 4.87 -1.16 -9.76
CA VAL A 13 5.15 -2.31 -10.63
C VAL A 13 4.28 -2.13 -11.87
N ASP A 14 4.92 -2.05 -13.02
CA ASP A 14 4.26 -1.87 -14.32
C ASP A 14 3.29 -0.66 -14.38
N GLY A 15 3.64 0.43 -13.69
CA GLY A 15 2.83 1.66 -13.66
C GLY A 15 1.64 1.60 -12.71
N GLN A 16 1.41 0.47 -12.03
CA GLN A 16 0.43 0.33 -10.96
C GLN A 16 1.11 0.40 -9.60
N LEU A 17 0.44 1.03 -8.63
CA LEU A 17 0.90 1.02 -7.26
C LEU A 17 0.44 -0.29 -6.60
N ARG A 18 1.40 -1.00 -6.00
CA ARG A 18 1.16 -2.18 -5.16
C ARG A 18 1.59 -1.85 -3.74
N LEU A 19 0.72 -2.11 -2.78
CA LEU A 19 1.01 -1.99 -1.36
C LEU A 19 1.06 -3.39 -0.75
N ASN A 20 2.21 -3.75 -0.18
CA ASN A 20 2.37 -4.96 0.60
C ASN A 20 2.30 -4.57 2.08
N VAL A 21 1.24 -4.98 2.76
CA VAL A 21 0.99 -4.66 4.16
C VAL A 21 1.26 -5.91 4.99
N THR A 22 2.27 -5.84 5.85
CA THR A 22 2.58 -6.87 6.84
C THR A 22 2.07 -6.43 8.20
N ASP A 23 1.15 -7.19 8.78
CA ASP A 23 0.78 -7.06 10.19
C ASP A 23 1.96 -7.54 11.06
N ARG A 24 2.46 -6.68 11.93
CA ARG A 24 3.60 -6.99 12.80
C ARG A 24 3.27 -8.01 13.89
N LYS A 25 2.02 -8.08 14.34
CA LYS A 25 1.61 -8.96 15.43
C LYS A 25 1.45 -10.39 14.94
N THR A 26 0.88 -10.56 13.74
CA THR A 26 0.55 -11.87 13.18
C THR A 26 1.51 -12.33 12.09
N GLY A 27 2.27 -11.42 11.49
CA GLY A 27 3.13 -11.68 10.33
C GLY A 27 2.37 -11.85 9.02
N GLN A 28 1.04 -11.72 9.02
CA GLN A 28 0.24 -11.86 7.81
C GLN A 28 0.55 -10.76 6.81
N ILE A 29 0.59 -11.14 5.53
CA ILE A 29 0.84 -10.24 4.42
C ILE A 29 -0.45 -10.10 3.61
N SER A 30 -0.90 -8.86 3.43
CA SER A 30 -1.96 -8.48 2.51
C SER A 30 -1.37 -7.68 1.36
N THR A 31 -1.71 -8.04 0.13
CA THR A 31 -1.33 -7.29 -1.06
C THR A 31 -2.53 -6.50 -1.57
N ILE A 32 -2.34 -5.20 -1.76
CA ILE A 32 -3.34 -4.29 -2.31
C ILE A 32 -2.82 -3.78 -3.64
N ASP A 33 -3.47 -4.21 -4.72
CA ASP A 33 -3.23 -3.67 -6.06
C ASP A 33 -4.11 -2.45 -6.28
N VAL A 34 -3.48 -1.30 -6.40
CA VAL A 34 -4.16 -0.02 -6.56
C VAL A 34 -4.28 0.26 -8.06
N SER A 35 -5.47 -0.01 -8.57
CA SER A 35 -5.86 0.26 -9.96
C SER A 35 -7.18 1.03 -9.99
N GLY A 36 -7.42 1.78 -11.07
CA GLY A 36 -8.72 2.43 -11.31
C GLY A 36 -9.06 3.62 -10.41
N LEU A 37 -8.14 4.12 -9.56
CA LEU A 37 -8.33 5.37 -8.83
C LEU A 37 -8.34 6.56 -9.80
N GLN A 38 -9.52 7.04 -10.17
CA GLN A 38 -9.71 8.25 -10.98
C GLN A 38 -9.97 9.51 -10.15
N ASN A 39 -10.22 9.34 -8.84
CA ASN A 39 -10.46 10.46 -7.94
C ASN A 39 -9.13 11.06 -7.49
N ASN A 40 -8.65 12.06 -8.21
CA ASN A 40 -7.50 12.86 -7.82
C ASN A 40 -7.99 14.16 -7.17
N ALA A 41 -8.04 14.18 -5.84
CA ALA A 41 -8.24 15.42 -5.09
C ALA A 41 -6.93 16.20 -5.08
N THR A 42 -6.92 17.39 -5.70
CA THR A 42 -5.76 18.27 -5.67
C THR A 42 -5.63 18.90 -4.28
N ASN A 43 -4.53 18.62 -3.60
CA ASN A 43 -4.16 19.30 -2.36
C ASN A 43 -3.23 20.47 -2.70
N PHE A 44 -3.64 21.70 -2.38
CA PHE A 44 -2.89 22.95 -2.63
C PHE A 44 -2.25 23.48 -1.36
#